data_AF-A0A5R1YRL5-F1
#
_entry.id   AF-A0A5R1YRL5-F1
#
_cell.length_a   1.000
_cell.length_b   1.000
_cell.length_c   1.000
_cell.angle_alpha   90.00
_cell.angle_beta   90.00
_cell.angle_gamma   90.00
#
_symmetry.space_group_name_H-M   'P 1'
#
loop_
_entity.id
_entity.type
_entity.pdbx_description
1 polymer ?
#
loop_
_entity_poly.entity_id
_entity_poly.type
_entity_poly.pdbx_seq_one_letter_code
_entity_poly.pdbx_strand_id
1 'polypeptide(L)'
;TASPAHPDPRSDCFARLGSESADKSLAARRAFSEEGLKELDALYDQLLSNQHLAMSGFFSGDVTSARRLRRSKHRFRILNRRYSHAHVDRLHQQNVQSIETSSLHLGLLGDMKRLNSLFCSVAYSVLEQPDQDEERGEY
;
A
#
# COMPACT_ATOMS: atom_id res chain seq x y z
N THR A 1 33.91 -9.00 9.28
CA THR A 1 33.84 -8.80 7.82
C THR A 1 32.37 -8.66 7.46
N ALA A 2 31.90 -7.44 7.15
CA ALA A 2 30.50 -7.24 6.80
C ALA A 2 30.28 -7.78 5.38
N SER A 3 29.49 -8.85 5.27
CA SER A 3 29.04 -9.41 3.98
C SER A 3 28.31 -8.32 3.19
N PRO A 4 28.53 -8.16 1.87
CA PRO A 4 27.75 -7.22 1.09
C PRO A 4 26.31 -7.71 1.09
N ALA A 5 25.44 -7.02 1.82
CA ALA A 5 24.01 -7.27 1.83
C ALA A 5 23.52 -7.24 0.37
N HIS A 6 23.19 -8.40 -0.18
CA HIS A 6 22.44 -8.48 -1.42
C HIS A 6 21.13 -7.71 -1.19
N PRO A 7 20.75 -6.78 -2.07
CA PRO A 7 19.48 -6.10 -1.94
C PRO A 7 18.37 -7.14 -1.98
N ASP A 8 17.56 -7.20 -0.93
CA ASP A 8 16.35 -8.02 -0.88
C ASP A 8 15.48 -7.67 -2.11
N PRO A 9 15.00 -8.66 -2.89
CA PRO A 9 14.11 -8.43 -4.04
C PRO A 9 12.91 -7.53 -3.71
N ARG A 10 12.37 -7.62 -2.49
CA ARG A 10 11.28 -6.73 -2.06
C ARG A 10 11.75 -5.30 -1.83
N SER A 11 12.95 -5.12 -1.27
CA SER A 11 13.54 -3.79 -1.13
C SER A 11 13.77 -3.12 -2.49
N ASP A 12 14.13 -3.88 -3.52
CA ASP A 12 14.25 -3.37 -4.90
C ASP A 12 12.86 -2.99 -5.48
N CYS A 13 11.84 -3.83 -5.27
CA CYS A 13 10.48 -3.54 -5.69
C CYS A 13 9.94 -2.24 -5.06
N PHE A 14 10.16 -2.05 -3.76
CA PHE A 14 9.78 -0.81 -3.09
C PHE A 14 10.56 0.38 -3.59
N ALA A 15 11.85 0.22 -3.85
CA ALA A 15 12.62 1.31 -4.43
C ALA A 15 12.08 1.73 -5.79
N ARG A 16 11.65 0.79 -6.65
CA ARG A 16 10.98 1.12 -7.93
C ARG A 16 9.62 1.79 -7.76
N LEU A 17 8.93 1.54 -6.65
CA LEU A 17 7.64 2.15 -6.33
C LEU A 17 7.80 3.57 -5.76
N GLY A 18 8.95 3.90 -5.17
CA GLY A 18 9.27 5.23 -4.65
C GLY A 18 9.83 6.16 -5.73
N SER A 19 9.58 7.47 -5.61
CA SER A 19 10.18 8.52 -6.45
C SER A 19 11.69 8.72 -6.17
N GLU A 20 12.36 9.69 -6.81
CA GLU A 20 13.81 10.07 -6.75
C GLU A 20 14.57 9.86 -5.41
N SER A 21 13.87 9.80 -4.27
CA SER A 21 14.41 9.40 -2.96
C SER A 21 14.92 7.96 -2.94
N ALA A 22 14.28 7.06 -3.69
CA ALA A 22 14.63 5.65 -3.82
C ALA A 22 15.98 5.47 -4.52
N ASP A 23 16.25 6.25 -5.56
CA ASP A 23 17.53 6.23 -6.28
C ASP A 23 18.68 6.59 -5.34
N LYS A 24 18.48 7.55 -4.43
CA LYS A 24 19.48 7.94 -3.43
C LYS A 24 19.70 6.86 -2.37
N SER A 25 18.65 6.14 -1.97
CA SER A 25 18.75 5.05 -0.99
C SER A 25 19.37 3.78 -1.58
N LEU A 26 19.05 3.45 -2.84
CA LEU A 26 19.63 2.35 -3.61
C LEU A 26 21.10 2.60 -3.95
N ALA A 27 21.43 3.83 -4.39
CA ALA A 27 22.82 4.23 -4.61
C ALA A 27 23.67 4.09 -3.33
N ALA A 28 23.05 4.29 -2.16
CA ALA A 28 23.68 4.15 -0.86
C ALA A 28 23.59 2.72 -0.26
N ARG A 29 22.95 1.74 -0.93
CA ARG A 29 22.73 0.36 -0.44
C ARG A 29 22.19 0.27 1.00
N ARG A 30 21.38 1.23 1.42
CA ARG A 30 20.89 1.28 2.81
C ARG A 30 19.66 0.40 2.97
N ALA A 31 19.74 -0.55 3.90
CA ALA A 31 18.65 -1.47 4.19
C ALA A 31 17.67 -0.84 5.19
N PHE A 32 16.37 -1.03 4.96
CA PHE A 32 15.35 -0.74 5.96
C PHE A 32 15.63 -1.52 7.26
N SER A 33 15.13 -1.00 8.39
CA SER A 33 14.99 -1.81 9.61
C SER A 33 14.12 -3.04 9.33
N GLU A 34 14.38 -4.15 10.02
CA GLU A 34 13.60 -5.38 9.87
C GLU A 34 12.10 -5.15 10.10
N GLU A 35 11.73 -4.37 11.12
CA GLU A 35 10.35 -4.01 11.41
C GLU A 35 9.76 -3.18 10.26
N GLY A 36 10.48 -2.14 9.83
CA GLY A 36 10.07 -1.30 8.71
C GLY A 36 9.83 -2.07 7.41
N LEU A 37 10.65 -3.10 7.12
CA LEU A 37 10.44 -3.93 5.95
C LEU A 37 9.17 -4.80 6.09
N LYS A 38 8.97 -5.45 7.24
CA LYS A 38 7.76 -6.24 7.52
C LYS A 38 6.48 -5.39 7.41
N GLU A 39 6.54 -4.15 7.87
CA GLU A 39 5.43 -3.19 7.77
C GLU A 39 5.09 -2.86 6.30
N LEU A 40 6.11 -2.53 5.51
CA LEU A 40 5.95 -2.23 4.09
C LEU A 40 5.41 -3.44 3.31
N ASP A 41 5.95 -4.63 3.58
CA ASP A 41 5.49 -5.90 3.01
C ASP A 41 4.02 -6.17 3.31
N ALA A 42 3.64 -6.10 4.58
CA ALA A 42 2.26 -6.34 4.99
C ALA A 42 1.30 -5.32 4.37
N LEU A 43 1.72 -4.06 4.23
CA LEU A 43 0.90 -3.03 3.61
C LEU A 43 0.78 -3.23 2.09
N TYR A 44 1.86 -3.67 1.44
CA TYR A 44 1.88 -3.99 0.03
C TYR A 44 0.98 -5.19 -0.31
N ASP A 45 1.00 -6.25 0.50
CA ASP A 45 0.10 -7.40 0.33
C ASP A 45 -1.38 -6.97 0.44
N GLN A 46 -1.70 -6.06 1.37
CA GLN A 46 -3.05 -5.47 1.45
C GLN A 46 -3.39 -4.60 0.24
N LEU A 47 -2.42 -3.88 -0.30
CA LEU A 47 -2.59 -3.06 -1.50
C LEU A 47 -2.93 -3.93 -2.72
N LEU A 48 -2.18 -5.02 -2.93
CA LEU A 48 -2.44 -5.98 -4.01
C LEU A 48 -3.82 -6.64 -3.85
N SER A 49 -4.18 -7.08 -2.63
CA SER A 49 -5.51 -7.64 -2.37
C SER A 49 -6.63 -6.66 -2.75
N ASN A 50 -6.47 -5.37 -2.43
CA ASN A 50 -7.44 -4.34 -2.79
C ASN A 50 -7.45 -4.03 -4.30
N GLN A 51 -6.31 -4.12 -4.98
CA GLN A 51 -6.24 -4.03 -6.43
C GLN A 51 -7.06 -5.15 -7.09
N HIS A 52 -6.92 -6.40 -6.62
CA HIS A 52 -7.71 -7.51 -7.13
C HIS A 52 -9.22 -7.32 -6.91
N LEU A 53 -9.63 -6.87 -5.73
CA LEU A 53 -11.04 -6.53 -5.46
C LEU A 53 -11.55 -5.41 -6.37
N ALA A 54 -10.73 -4.39 -6.66
CA ALA A 54 -11.09 -3.32 -7.57
C ALA A 54 -11.28 -3.83 -9.00
N MET A 55 -10.38 -4.68 -9.48
CA MET A 55 -10.50 -5.30 -10.80
C MET A 55 -11.76 -6.19 -10.91
N SER A 56 -12.03 -7.03 -9.90
CA SER A 56 -13.26 -7.83 -9.87
C SER A 56 -14.51 -6.94 -9.85
N GLY A 57 -14.55 -5.92 -8.99
CA GLY A 57 -15.68 -4.99 -8.95
C GLY A 57 -15.91 -4.29 -10.30
N PHE A 58 -14.84 -3.79 -10.93
CA PHE A 58 -14.94 -3.04 -12.20
C PHE A 58 -15.34 -3.91 -13.39
N PHE A 59 -14.66 -5.04 -13.60
CA PHE A 59 -14.84 -5.84 -14.81
C PHE A 59 -16.07 -6.74 -14.75
N SER A 60 -16.42 -7.28 -13.58
CA SER A 60 -17.54 -8.22 -13.43
C SER A 60 -18.76 -7.63 -12.72
N GLY A 61 -18.77 -6.32 -12.45
CA GLY A 61 -19.86 -5.66 -11.71
C GLY A 61 -20.07 -6.25 -10.31
N ASP A 62 -19.05 -6.89 -9.72
CA ASP A 62 -19.23 -7.59 -8.45
C ASP A 62 -19.39 -6.62 -7.28
N VAL A 63 -20.65 -6.35 -6.94
CA VAL A 63 -21.08 -5.53 -5.81
C VAL A 63 -20.51 -6.04 -4.48
N THR A 64 -20.29 -7.35 -4.33
CA THR A 64 -19.69 -7.91 -3.11
C THR A 64 -18.24 -7.48 -2.98
N SER A 65 -17.46 -7.56 -4.07
CA SER A 65 -16.09 -7.05 -4.12
C SER A 65 -16.03 -5.54 -3.88
N ALA A 66 -16.94 -4.75 -4.46
CA ALA A 66 -17.02 -3.31 -4.21
C ALA A 66 -17.30 -2.98 -2.72
N ARG A 67 -18.23 -3.69 -2.08
CA ARG A 67 -18.50 -3.55 -0.63
C ARG A 67 -17.30 -3.93 0.22
N ARG A 68 -16.58 -5.01 -0.14
CA ARG A 68 -15.35 -5.43 0.55
C ARG A 68 -14.27 -4.36 0.43
N LEU A 69 -14.06 -3.83 -0.77
CA LEU A 69 -13.08 -2.78 -1.04
C LEU A 69 -13.35 -1.52 -0.22
N ARG A 70 -14.61 -1.09 -0.10
CA ARG A 70 -15.01 0.04 0.77
C ARG A 70 -14.62 -0.18 2.23
N ARG A 71 -14.81 -1.39 2.77
CA ARG A 71 -14.39 -1.74 4.15
C ARG A 71 -12.86 -1.80 4.26
N SER A 72 -12.19 -2.35 3.25
CA SER A 72 -10.72 -2.43 3.21
C SER A 72 -10.06 -1.06 3.23
N LYS A 73 -10.62 -0.04 2.58
CA LYS A 73 -10.12 1.35 2.62
C LYS A 73 -9.89 1.85 4.04
N HIS A 74 -10.85 1.61 4.93
CA HIS A 74 -10.75 2.05 6.32
C HIS A 74 -9.66 1.28 7.08
N ARG A 75 -9.59 -0.04 6.94
CA ARG A 75 -8.56 -0.88 7.58
C ARG A 75 -7.15 -0.51 7.10
N PHE A 76 -6.99 -0.31 5.79
CA PHE A 76 -5.73 0.12 5.18
C PHE A 76 -5.26 1.44 5.78
N ARG A 77 -6.16 2.43 5.92
CA ARG A 77 -5.85 3.73 6.52
C ARG A 77 -5.39 3.61 7.98
N ILE A 78 -6.04 2.77 8.77
CA ILE A 78 -5.63 2.54 10.18
C ILE A 78 -4.24 1.90 10.23
N LEU A 79 -4.02 0.86 9.44
CA LEU A 79 -2.75 0.14 9.41
C LEU A 79 -1.59 1.04 8.96
N ASN A 80 -1.79 1.78 7.87
CA ASN A 80 -0.83 2.75 7.37
C ASN A 80 -0.45 3.80 8.43
N ARG A 81 -1.45 4.35 9.14
CA ARG A 81 -1.21 5.31 10.24
C ARG A 81 -0.41 4.66 11.37
N ARG A 82 -0.72 3.42 11.73
CA ARG A 82 0.02 2.67 12.76
C ARG A 82 1.49 2.51 12.37
N TYR A 83 1.78 2.15 11.13
CA TYR A 83 3.16 2.00 10.64
C TYR A 83 3.89 3.35 10.58
N SER A 84 3.22 4.44 10.17
CA SER A 84 3.81 5.78 10.27
C SER A 84 4.20 6.15 11.70
N HIS A 85 3.35 5.84 12.69
CA HIS A 85 3.68 6.09 14.11
C HIS A 85 4.84 5.20 14.58
N ALA A 86 4.81 3.90 14.30
CA ALA A 86 5.89 2.97 14.65
C ALA A 86 7.24 3.42 14.05
N HIS A 87 7.24 3.92 12.82
CA HIS A 87 8.44 4.48 12.20
C HIS A 87 8.95 5.72 12.94
N VAL A 88 8.06 6.67 13.27
CA VAL A 88 8.44 7.86 14.06
C VAL A 88 8.99 7.46 15.44
N ASP A 89 8.44 6.45 16.09
CA ASP A 89 8.96 5.94 17.37
C ASP A 89 10.39 5.38 17.21
N ARG A 90 10.68 4.67 16.10
CA ARG A 90 12.05 4.23 15.79
C ARG A 90 13.01 5.39 15.55
N LEU A 91 12.55 6.49 14.96
CA LEU A 91 13.36 7.71 14.80
C LEU A 91 13.70 8.34 16.16
N HIS A 92 12.73 8.42 17.09
CA HIS A 92 12.99 8.90 18.45
C HIS A 92 13.99 8.03 19.20
N GLN A 93 13.99 6.72 18.95
CA GLN A 93 14.95 5.75 19.51
C GLN A 93 16.32 5.77 18.81
N GLN A 94 16.56 6.72 17.90
CA GLN A 94 17.80 6.85 17.13
C GLN A 94 18.18 5.59 16.33
N ASN A 95 17.19 4.82 15.86
CA ASN A 95 17.45 3.67 15.00
C ASN A 95 18.09 4.12 13.68
N VAL A 96 19.37 3.75 13.47
CA VAL A 96 20.19 4.21 12.34
C VAL A 96 19.55 3.86 11.00
N GLN A 97 19.11 2.61 10.81
CA GLN A 97 18.48 2.17 9.57
C GLN A 97 17.22 2.99 9.25
N SER A 98 16.36 3.22 10.26
CA SER A 98 15.13 3.99 10.10
C SER A 98 15.40 5.46 9.76
N ILE A 99 16.43 6.06 10.36
CA ILE A 99 16.87 7.43 10.04
C ILE A 99 17.36 7.48 8.60
N GLU A 100 18.23 6.54 8.23
CA GLU A 100 18.85 6.48 6.92
C GLU A 100 17.87 6.28 5.76
N THR A 101 16.79 5.52 5.99
CA THR A 101 15.76 5.23 4.98
C THR A 101 14.47 6.03 5.19
N SER A 102 14.46 7.05 6.07
CA SER A 102 13.22 7.67 6.57
C SER A 102 12.36 8.28 5.47
N SER A 103 12.97 9.07 4.58
CA SER A 103 12.27 9.70 3.45
C SER A 103 11.62 8.67 2.54
N LEU A 104 12.35 7.60 2.24
CA LEU A 104 11.84 6.51 1.40
C LEU A 104 10.70 5.75 2.09
N HIS A 105 10.86 5.38 3.37
CA HIS A 105 9.85 4.63 4.11
C HIS A 105 8.52 5.40 4.19
N LEU A 106 8.56 6.67 4.61
CA LEU A 106 7.36 7.51 4.70
C LEU A 106 6.76 7.83 3.32
N GLY A 107 7.61 8.00 2.31
CA GLY A 107 7.19 8.16 0.91
C GLY A 107 6.35 6.98 0.44
N LEU A 108 6.85 5.74 0.62
CA LEU A 108 6.17 4.51 0.24
C LEU A 108 4.83 4.32 0.97
N LEU A 109 4.77 4.62 2.28
CA LEU A 109 3.51 4.62 3.00
C LEU A 109 2.50 5.60 2.38
N GLY A 110 2.96 6.78 1.96
CA GLY A 110 2.15 7.77 1.27
C GLY A 110 1.66 7.30 -0.11
N ASP A 111 2.56 6.75 -0.92
CA ASP A 111 2.25 6.25 -2.27
C ASP A 111 1.26 5.09 -2.23
N MET A 112 1.48 4.11 -1.37
CA MET A 112 0.55 2.98 -1.21
C MET A 112 -0.83 3.44 -0.74
N LYS A 113 -0.91 4.46 0.14
CA LYS A 113 -2.19 5.05 0.55
C LYS A 113 -2.90 5.77 -0.61
N ARG A 114 -2.16 6.48 -1.46
CA ARG A 114 -2.71 7.13 -2.67
C ARG A 114 -3.22 6.09 -3.66
N LEU A 115 -2.42 5.07 -3.99
CA LEU A 115 -2.81 3.96 -4.87
C LEU A 115 -4.06 3.24 -4.35
N ASN A 116 -4.09 2.89 -3.06
CA ASN A 116 -5.26 2.25 -2.48
C ASN A 116 -6.52 3.12 -2.58
N SER A 117 -6.38 4.45 -2.50
CA SER A 117 -7.51 5.37 -2.65
C SER A 117 -8.06 5.39 -4.07
N LEU A 118 -7.19 5.27 -5.09
CA LEU A 118 -7.57 5.11 -6.49
C LEU A 118 -8.28 3.78 -6.72
N PHE A 119 -7.76 2.67 -6.19
CA PHE A 119 -8.45 1.39 -6.30
C PHE A 119 -9.86 1.46 -5.70
N CYS A 120 -9.99 2.08 -4.53
CA CYS A 120 -11.28 2.23 -3.87
C CYS A 120 -12.23 3.22 -4.58
N SER A 121 -11.77 4.06 -5.51
CA SER A 121 -12.69 4.95 -6.24
C SER A 121 -13.64 4.16 -7.13
N VAL A 122 -13.16 3.03 -7.67
CA VAL A 122 -13.94 2.06 -8.45
C VAL A 122 -15.17 1.55 -7.69
N ALA A 123 -15.03 1.30 -6.38
CA ALA A 123 -16.14 0.80 -5.58
C ALA A 123 -17.33 1.77 -5.55
N TYR A 124 -17.11 3.08 -5.63
CA TYR A 124 -18.21 4.04 -5.67
C TYR A 124 -18.95 3.95 -6.99
N SER A 125 -18.23 3.88 -8.12
CA SER A 125 -18.86 3.74 -9.44
C SER A 125 -19.73 2.50 -9.58
N VAL A 126 -19.32 1.36 -9.00
CA VAL A 126 -20.10 0.10 -9.02
C VAL A 126 -21.29 0.15 -8.07
N LEU A 127 -21.14 0.80 -6.91
CA LEU A 127 -22.21 0.89 -5.89
C LEU A 127 -23.26 1.97 -6.18
N GLU A 128 -22.95 2.91 -7.06
CA GLU A 128 -23.85 4.00 -7.48
C GLU A 128 -24.61 3.67 -8.78
N GLN A 129 -24.37 2.51 -9.41
CA GLN A 129 -25.23 2.07 -10.50
C GLN A 129 -26.63 1.77 -9.94
N PRO A 130 -27.71 2.39 -10.46
CA PRO A 130 -29.05 1.98 -10.11
C PRO A 130 -29.20 0.49 -10.46
N ASP A 131 -29.89 -0.27 -9.60
CA ASP A 131 -30.11 -1.69 -9.80
C ASP A 131 -30.69 -1.92 -11.21
N GLN A 132 -29.87 -2.38 -12.15
CA GLN A 132 -30.33 -2.71 -13.53
C GLN A 132 -31.29 -3.91 -13.54
N ASP A 133 -31.55 -4.51 -12.37
CA ASP A 133 -32.49 -5.60 -12.17
C ASP A 133 -33.94 -5.10 -11.97
N GLU A 134 -34.20 -3.80 -11.81
CA GLU A 134 -35.56 -3.25 -11.71
C GLU A 134 -36.28 -3.13 -13.08
N GLU A 135 -35.57 -3.20 -14.21
CA GLU A 135 -36.18 -3.10 -15.55
C GLU A 135 -36.56 -4.46 -16.19
N ARG A 136 -36.35 -5.59 -15.49
CA ARG A 136 -36.72 -6.93 -16.01
C ARG A 136 -37.99 -7.53 -15.37
N GLY A 137 -38.77 -6.68 -14.70
CA GLY A 137 -39.93 -7.07 -13.90
C GLY A 137 -41.26 -6.43 -14.25
N GLU A 138 -41.38 -5.65 -15.34
CA GLU A 138 -42.67 -5.14 -15.81
C GLU A 138 -42.82 -5.25 -17.34
N TYR A 139 -43.85 -6.03 -17.72
CA TYR A 139 -44.45 -6.31 -19.04
C TYR A 139 -43.84 -7.41 -19.92
#